data_AF-A0A7C3J8S1-F1
#
_entry.id   AF-A0A7C3J8S1-F1
#
_cell.length_a   1.000
_cell.length_b   1.000
_cell.length_c   1.000
_cell.angle_alpha   90.00
_cell.angle_beta   90.00
_cell.angle_gamma   90.00
#
_symmetry.space_group_name_H-M   'P 1'
#
loop_
_entity.id
_entity.type
_entity.pdbx_description
1 polymer ?
#
loop_
_entity_poly.entity_id
_entity_poly.type
_entity_poly.pdbx_seq_one_letter_code
_entity_poly.pdbx_strand_id
1 'polypeptide(L)'
;MIDCHTIFVPGALLDMEGGGELLVLNCRSEGGIGRPAWKFVDAVNITLINPANEGRSENPSIFYFERCNVVVLINPQIPTARTPIIGNPVTGTYPDGIQFIDCENCRIIGGHLGATSFAGQGDGTARMIRVDASSKYIVGVGLQTHAGAPELDVDNQGQQSCFEIWGSNPASNRVVKIGDCPTQDHTIWIGPLNFVVSEGAPGWETLSIRRGFSGNTIRVMSTVPGDLKWISLPLPIPTNLKIKKVTVCYEVSDPLSSFISQVRLSEEKEPPTATVVHDDPTDLKMTGPTCYESIVGSLRPQGAITLSLRMNFGDASDHIDIGAIGVLLGS
;
A
#
# COMPACT_ATOMS: atom_id res chain seq x y z
N MET A 1 -6.21 11.32 9.67
CA MET A 1 -5.81 12.40 8.74
C MET A 1 -5.08 13.43 9.56
N ILE A 2 -3.77 13.50 9.40
CA ILE A 2 -2.91 14.53 9.98
C ILE A 2 -2.50 15.37 8.78
N ASP A 3 -2.62 16.69 8.86
CA ASP A 3 -2.04 17.65 7.92
C ASP A 3 -1.11 18.52 8.77
N CYS A 4 0.20 18.27 8.65
CA CYS A 4 1.22 18.99 9.40
C CYS A 4 2.03 19.83 8.41
N HIS A 5 2.00 21.15 8.60
CA HIS A 5 2.84 22.10 7.90
C HIS A 5 3.77 22.76 8.93
N THR A 6 5.04 22.38 8.90
CA THR A 6 6.10 22.99 9.70
C THR A 6 7.17 23.47 8.75
N ILE A 7 7.30 24.79 8.60
CA ILE A 7 8.32 25.40 7.77
C ILE A 7 9.29 26.10 8.72
N PHE A 8 10.59 25.78 8.63
CA PHE A 8 11.67 26.40 9.42
C PHE A 8 11.61 26.17 10.94
N VAL A 9 10.94 25.12 11.40
CA VAL A 9 11.05 24.67 12.79
C VAL A 9 11.81 23.35 12.77
N PRO A 10 13.12 23.33 13.12
CA PRO A 10 13.87 22.10 13.21
C PRO A 10 13.15 21.12 14.15
N GLY A 11 12.77 19.95 13.64
CA GLY A 11 12.23 18.86 14.47
C GLY A 11 10.75 18.53 14.31
N ALA A 12 10.13 18.79 13.16
CA ALA A 12 8.82 18.24 12.86
C ALA A 12 8.96 16.79 12.41
N LEU A 13 9.28 15.93 13.36
CA LEU A 13 9.43 14.49 13.18
C LEU A 13 8.05 13.84 13.23
N LEU A 14 7.71 13.06 12.21
CA LEU A 14 6.70 12.02 12.37
C LEU A 14 7.41 10.75 12.84
N ASP A 15 7.34 10.49 14.16
CA ASP A 15 7.88 9.27 14.79
C ASP A 15 6.72 8.35 15.18
N MET A 16 6.80 7.10 14.78
CA MET A 16 5.89 6.06 15.26
C MET A 16 6.70 4.84 15.68
N GLU A 17 6.50 4.42 16.92
CA GLU A 17 7.10 3.21 17.48
C GLU A 17 5.98 2.28 17.95
N GLY A 18 5.87 1.11 17.31
CA GLY A 18 4.72 0.22 17.46
C GLY A 18 3.44 0.77 16.81
N GLY A 19 2.48 -0.12 16.54
CA GLY A 19 1.15 0.27 16.05
C GLY A 19 0.65 -0.55 14.87
N GLY A 20 -0.65 -0.44 14.60
CA GLY A 20 -1.34 -1.20 13.56
C GLY A 20 -1.31 -0.52 12.20
N GLU A 21 -2.11 0.53 12.02
CA GLU A 21 -2.37 1.12 10.70
C GLU A 21 -2.25 2.65 10.73
N LEU A 22 -1.49 3.20 9.79
CA LEU A 22 -1.30 4.64 9.63
C LEU A 22 -1.44 5.03 8.16
N LEU A 23 -2.31 6.00 7.88
CA LEU A 23 -2.43 6.68 6.59
C LEU A 23 -2.09 8.16 6.73
N VAL A 24 -1.09 8.60 5.98
CA VAL A 24 -0.66 10.01 5.91
C VAL A 24 -0.81 10.50 4.47
N LEU A 25 -1.47 11.64 4.29
CA LEU A 25 -1.79 12.21 2.98
C LEU A 25 -1.22 13.63 2.89
N ASN A 26 -0.47 13.91 1.82
CA ASN A 26 0.03 15.25 1.46
C ASN A 26 0.75 15.97 2.60
N CYS A 27 1.39 15.23 3.50
CA CYS A 27 2.10 15.83 4.63
C CYS A 27 3.52 16.20 4.24
N ARG A 28 3.99 17.25 4.90
CA ARG A 28 5.37 17.69 4.84
C ARG A 28 5.99 17.56 6.22
N SER A 29 7.20 17.04 6.26
CA SER A 29 8.00 16.96 7.49
C SER A 29 9.37 17.59 7.21
N GLU A 30 9.98 18.11 8.26
CA GLU A 30 11.38 18.52 8.28
C GLU A 30 12.01 17.81 9.47
N GLY A 31 13.02 16.97 9.22
CA GLY A 31 13.72 16.31 10.32
C GLY A 31 14.60 17.28 11.11
N GLY A 32 15.13 16.77 12.22
CA GLY A 32 16.13 17.48 13.02
C GLY A 32 17.54 17.11 12.60
N ILE A 33 18.54 17.89 13.06
CA ILE A 33 19.94 17.45 12.99
C ILE A 33 20.05 16.11 13.71
N GLY A 34 20.54 15.08 13.02
CA GLY A 34 20.73 13.78 13.64
C GLY A 34 19.45 12.94 13.80
N ARG A 35 18.32 13.37 13.20
CA ARG A 35 17.04 12.67 13.29
C ARG A 35 16.39 12.55 11.91
N PRO A 36 15.73 11.44 11.57
CA PRO A 36 14.92 11.37 10.36
C PRO A 36 13.79 12.40 10.36
N ALA A 37 13.26 12.70 9.18
CA ALA A 37 12.01 13.46 9.06
C ALA A 37 10.81 12.53 9.30
N TRP A 38 10.89 11.34 8.72
CA TRP A 38 9.89 10.30 8.81
C TRP A 38 10.52 9.07 9.43
N LYS A 39 10.11 8.70 10.65
CA LYS A 39 10.65 7.56 11.37
C LYS A 39 9.54 6.61 11.79
N PHE A 40 9.68 5.36 11.39
CA PHE A 40 8.75 4.30 11.72
C PHE A 40 9.51 3.06 12.19
N VAL A 41 9.15 2.57 13.37
CA VAL A 41 9.77 1.42 14.01
C VAL A 41 8.68 0.47 14.48
N ASP A 42 8.82 -0.83 14.20
CA ASP A 42 7.88 -1.88 14.61
C ASP A 42 6.42 -1.61 14.15
N ALA A 43 6.28 -1.07 12.94
CA ALA A 43 5.00 -0.69 12.36
C ALA A 43 4.43 -1.76 11.42
N VAL A 44 3.14 -2.07 11.54
CA VAL A 44 2.52 -3.12 10.73
C VAL A 44 2.09 -2.63 9.35
N ASN A 45 1.31 -1.55 9.25
CA ASN A 45 0.77 -1.05 7.98
C ASN A 45 0.87 0.48 7.88
N ILE A 46 1.76 0.97 7.03
CA ILE A 46 1.97 2.40 6.80
C ILE A 46 1.69 2.71 5.34
N THR A 47 0.83 3.68 5.08
CA THR A 47 0.65 4.27 3.76
C THR A 47 0.93 5.76 3.81
N LEU A 48 1.90 6.22 3.05
CA LEU A 48 2.26 7.63 2.87
C LEU A 48 1.97 8.03 1.42
N ILE A 49 1.09 9.00 1.20
CA ILE A 49 0.75 9.50 -0.13
C ILE A 49 1.21 10.94 -0.26
N ASN A 50 2.06 11.20 -1.26
CA ASN A 50 2.76 12.46 -1.48
C ASN A 50 3.49 13.00 -0.23
N PRO A 51 4.24 12.18 0.53
CA PRO A 51 5.02 12.73 1.63
C PRO A 51 6.15 13.60 1.06
N ALA A 52 6.36 14.77 1.64
CA ALA A 52 7.41 15.69 1.23
C ALA A 52 8.38 15.96 2.39
N ASN A 53 9.67 16.12 2.05
CA ASN A 53 10.67 16.61 2.99
C ASN A 53 11.27 17.93 2.50
N GLU A 54 11.46 18.89 3.40
CA GLU A 54 12.17 20.15 3.10
C GLU A 54 13.46 20.32 3.91
N GLY A 55 13.68 19.46 4.91
CA GLY A 55 14.90 19.49 5.71
C GLY A 55 16.13 19.03 4.93
N ARG A 56 17.29 19.33 5.50
CA ARG A 56 18.62 19.13 4.88
C ARG A 56 19.64 18.52 5.84
N SER A 57 19.18 18.11 7.02
CA SER A 57 20.02 17.80 8.19
C SER A 57 19.67 16.46 8.82
N GLU A 58 18.79 15.69 8.18
CA GLU A 58 18.33 14.40 8.63
C GLU A 58 19.50 13.42 8.79
N ASN A 59 19.36 12.45 9.70
CA ASN A 59 20.30 11.35 9.86
C ASN A 59 19.57 10.21 10.61
N PRO A 60 19.77 8.93 10.27
CA PRO A 60 20.59 8.42 9.16
C PRO A 60 19.94 8.58 7.78
N SER A 61 18.65 8.86 7.72
CA SER A 61 17.91 9.01 6.46
C SER A 61 16.74 9.97 6.58
N ILE A 62 16.20 10.42 5.45
CA ILE A 62 14.99 11.27 5.43
C ILE A 62 13.76 10.43 5.81
N PHE A 63 13.62 9.26 5.16
CA PHE A 63 12.61 8.26 5.48
C PHE A 63 13.28 7.02 6.06
N TYR A 64 12.98 6.72 7.32
CA TYR A 64 13.56 5.63 8.08
C TYR A 64 12.48 4.62 8.48
N PHE A 65 12.62 3.38 8.03
CA PHE A 65 11.74 2.27 8.38
C PHE A 65 12.58 1.14 8.99
N GLU A 66 12.21 0.70 10.19
CA GLU A 66 12.87 -0.39 10.89
C GLU A 66 11.84 -1.39 11.41
N ARG A 67 12.03 -2.69 11.14
CA ARG A 67 11.12 -3.77 11.55
C ARG A 67 9.66 -3.52 11.14
N CYS A 68 9.45 -2.95 9.96
CA CYS A 68 8.11 -2.66 9.43
C CYS A 68 7.63 -3.78 8.51
N ASN A 69 6.33 -4.12 8.49
CA ASN A 69 5.81 -5.23 7.69
C ASN A 69 5.16 -4.83 6.36
N VAL A 70 4.38 -3.75 6.33
CA VAL A 70 3.74 -3.27 5.10
C VAL A 70 3.91 -1.76 5.06
N VAL A 71 4.70 -1.29 4.08
CA VAL A 71 4.95 0.13 3.88
C VAL A 71 4.64 0.47 2.44
N VAL A 72 3.79 1.46 2.19
CA VAL A 72 3.46 1.96 0.85
C VAL A 72 3.76 3.45 0.80
N LEU A 73 4.80 3.83 0.05
CA LEU A 73 5.15 5.22 -0.25
C LEU A 73 4.70 5.53 -1.68
N ILE A 74 3.73 6.41 -1.82
CA ILE A 74 3.27 6.88 -3.11
C ILE A 74 3.80 8.29 -3.33
N ASN A 75 4.57 8.46 -4.41
CA ASN A 75 5.12 9.72 -4.86
C ASN A 75 5.88 10.51 -3.77
N PRO A 76 6.85 9.88 -3.07
CA PRO A 76 7.66 10.61 -2.10
C PRO A 76 8.48 11.70 -2.79
N GLN A 77 8.56 12.87 -2.16
CA GLN A 77 9.48 13.93 -2.58
C GLN A 77 10.71 13.90 -1.69
N ILE A 78 11.85 13.52 -2.28
CA ILE A 78 13.12 13.52 -1.58
C ILE A 78 13.94 14.72 -2.07
N PRO A 79 14.22 15.71 -1.21
CA PRO A 79 15.07 16.82 -1.58
C PRO A 79 16.49 16.31 -1.84
N THR A 80 17.17 16.93 -2.80
CA THR A 80 18.62 16.77 -2.96
C THR A 80 19.35 17.33 -1.75
N ALA A 81 20.30 16.61 -1.17
CA ALA A 81 21.24 17.22 -0.23
C ALA A 81 22.21 18.12 -1.02
N ARG A 82 21.84 19.39 -1.22
CA ARG A 82 22.66 20.36 -1.97
C ARG A 82 23.88 20.85 -1.18
N THR A 83 23.95 20.55 0.11
CA THR A 83 25.03 20.96 0.98
C THR A 83 25.24 19.89 2.05
N PRO A 84 26.48 19.40 2.28
CA PRO A 84 26.82 18.69 3.51
C PRO A 84 26.31 19.51 4.68
N ILE A 85 25.35 18.98 5.43
CA ILE A 85 25.18 19.46 6.79
C ILE A 85 25.79 18.36 7.64
N ILE A 86 26.98 18.70 8.11
CA ILE A 86 27.80 17.96 9.03
C ILE A 86 26.97 17.70 10.30
N GLY A 87 26.17 16.61 10.30
CA GLY A 87 25.38 16.20 11.46
C GLY A 87 26.26 15.72 12.61
N ASN A 88 27.50 15.34 12.28
CA ASN A 88 28.58 15.12 13.22
C ASN A 88 29.90 15.62 12.58
N PRO A 89 30.55 16.67 13.11
CA PRO A 89 31.87 17.13 12.63
C PRO A 89 32.96 16.08 12.75
N VAL A 90 32.69 14.95 13.38
CA VAL A 90 33.62 13.84 13.55
C VAL A 90 33.45 12.75 12.47
N THR A 91 32.25 12.53 11.89
CA THR A 91 32.04 11.41 10.93
C THR A 91 31.80 11.84 9.49
N GLY A 92 31.29 13.05 9.22
CA GLY A 92 31.11 13.55 7.85
C GLY A 92 30.08 12.82 6.98
N THR A 93 29.23 11.98 7.58
CA THR A 93 28.27 11.12 6.86
C THR A 93 27.01 11.88 6.44
N TYR A 94 26.57 11.64 5.21
CA TYR A 94 25.36 12.22 4.60
C TYR A 94 24.15 11.30 4.83
N PRO A 95 22.93 11.84 4.99
CA PRO A 95 21.74 11.00 5.10
C PRO A 95 21.44 10.24 3.81
N ASP A 96 20.95 9.01 3.98
CA ASP A 96 20.27 8.31 2.91
C ASP A 96 18.90 8.95 2.62
N GLY A 97 18.35 8.75 1.42
CA GLY A 97 17.00 9.19 1.08
C GLY A 97 15.93 8.37 1.83
N ILE A 98 15.83 7.10 1.48
CA ILE A 98 14.92 6.12 2.08
C ILE A 98 15.74 4.93 2.58
N GLN A 99 15.49 4.49 3.81
CA GLN A 99 16.18 3.37 4.43
C GLN A 99 15.19 2.35 4.98
N PHE A 100 15.41 1.07 4.64
CA PHE A 100 14.68 -0.08 5.18
C PHE A 100 15.65 -0.99 5.94
N ILE A 101 15.30 -1.29 7.19
CA ILE A 101 16.08 -2.15 8.10
C ILE A 101 15.15 -3.24 8.64
N ASP A 102 15.42 -4.51 8.33
CA ASP A 102 14.58 -5.64 8.75
C ASP A 102 13.09 -5.46 8.40
N CYS A 103 12.80 -4.86 7.24
CA CYS A 103 11.43 -4.62 6.79
C CYS A 103 10.94 -5.69 5.81
N GLU A 104 9.63 -5.92 5.76
CA GLU A 104 8.98 -6.81 4.78
C GLU A 104 7.99 -6.02 3.90
N ASN A 105 7.60 -6.56 2.75
CA ASN A 105 6.51 -6.10 1.88
C ASN A 105 6.39 -4.57 1.66
N CYS A 106 7.51 -3.87 1.48
CA CYS A 106 7.53 -2.42 1.28
C CYS A 106 7.47 -2.05 -0.21
N ARG A 107 6.80 -0.94 -0.50
CA ARG A 107 6.60 -0.41 -1.85
C ARG A 107 6.87 1.08 -1.93
N ILE A 108 7.54 1.47 -3.01
CA ILE A 108 7.68 2.85 -3.42
C ILE A 108 7.12 2.96 -4.84
N ILE A 109 6.12 3.82 -5.02
CA ILE A 109 5.43 4.01 -6.30
C ILE A 109 5.60 5.46 -6.74
N GLY A 110 6.34 5.67 -7.82
CA GLY A 110 6.66 7.01 -8.31
C GLY A 110 7.60 7.76 -7.38
N GLY A 111 7.55 9.09 -7.46
CA GLY A 111 8.37 9.97 -6.62
C GLY A 111 9.40 10.72 -7.44
N HIS A 112 9.57 11.99 -7.09
CA HIS A 112 10.57 12.86 -7.69
C HIS A 112 11.76 12.96 -6.73
N LEU A 113 12.87 12.34 -7.12
CA LEU A 113 14.02 12.09 -6.26
C LEU A 113 15.15 13.04 -6.61
N GLY A 114 14.86 14.35 -6.59
CA GLY A 114 15.85 15.42 -6.61
C GLY A 114 16.73 15.57 -7.88
N ALA A 115 17.27 16.77 -8.06
CA ALA A 115 18.14 17.17 -9.17
C ALA A 115 19.54 16.49 -9.24
N THR A 116 20.00 15.77 -8.20
CA THR A 116 21.40 15.32 -8.06
C THR A 116 21.49 13.92 -7.44
N SER A 117 22.45 13.11 -7.90
CA SER A 117 22.78 11.81 -7.31
C SER A 117 23.15 11.92 -5.82
N PHE A 118 22.69 10.99 -5.00
CA PHE A 118 23.04 10.85 -3.57
C PHE A 118 24.46 10.30 -3.41
N ALA A 119 24.83 9.30 -4.21
CA ALA A 119 26.17 8.74 -4.23
C ALA A 119 27.23 9.72 -4.73
N GLY A 120 26.81 10.73 -5.51
CA GLY A 120 27.68 11.84 -5.92
C GLY A 120 27.85 12.94 -4.85
N GLN A 121 27.16 12.84 -3.71
CA GLN A 121 27.27 13.83 -2.63
C GLN A 121 28.31 13.40 -1.61
N GLY A 122 29.09 14.37 -1.12
CA GLY A 122 29.93 14.15 0.05
C GLY A 122 31.07 13.18 -0.09
N ASP A 123 31.17 12.29 0.90
CA ASP A 123 32.09 11.17 0.93
C ASP A 123 31.67 10.00 0.02
N GLY A 124 30.53 10.14 -0.67
CA GLY A 124 29.98 9.13 -1.57
C GLY A 124 29.35 7.94 -0.86
N THR A 125 29.07 8.04 0.45
CA THR A 125 28.45 6.94 1.23
C THR A 125 26.93 6.97 1.20
N ALA A 126 26.33 8.14 0.98
CA ALA A 126 24.88 8.29 0.93
C ALA A 126 24.27 7.59 -0.28
N ARG A 127 23.08 7.04 -0.07
CA ARG A 127 22.28 6.36 -1.07
C ARG A 127 20.89 6.95 -1.07
N MET A 128 20.28 7.03 -2.24
CA MET A 128 18.88 7.41 -2.36
C MET A 128 17.98 6.36 -1.71
N ILE A 129 18.31 5.07 -1.91
CA ILE A 129 17.62 3.96 -1.30
C ILE A 129 18.64 3.00 -0.69
N ARG A 130 18.46 2.66 0.58
CA ARG A 130 19.20 1.60 1.25
C ARG A 130 18.24 0.54 1.76
N VAL A 131 18.53 -0.71 1.43
CA VAL A 131 17.82 -1.89 1.92
C VAL A 131 18.85 -2.83 2.53
N ASP A 132 18.70 -3.16 3.80
CA ASP A 132 19.61 -4.09 4.48
C ASP A 132 19.33 -5.56 4.14
N ALA A 133 20.22 -6.45 4.57
CA ALA A 133 20.18 -7.87 4.23
C ALA A 133 19.06 -8.67 4.90
N SER A 134 18.49 -8.17 5.99
CA SER A 134 17.33 -8.78 6.66
C SER A 134 16.01 -8.38 6.01
N SER A 135 15.96 -7.22 5.35
CA SER A 135 14.77 -6.76 4.64
C SER A 135 14.42 -7.65 3.44
N LYS A 136 13.11 -7.81 3.18
CA LYS A 136 12.58 -8.65 2.10
C LYS A 136 11.43 -7.99 1.35
N TYR A 137 11.31 -8.32 0.07
CA TYR A 137 10.19 -7.87 -0.77
C TYR A 137 10.05 -6.34 -0.88
N ILE A 138 11.19 -5.63 -0.92
CA ILE A 138 11.20 -4.17 -1.07
C ILE A 138 11.18 -3.83 -2.55
N VAL A 139 10.12 -3.18 -3.02
CA VAL A 139 9.90 -2.90 -4.44
C VAL A 139 9.73 -1.40 -4.70
N GLY A 140 10.59 -0.82 -5.54
CA GLY A 140 10.39 0.54 -6.07
C GLY A 140 10.04 0.52 -7.55
N VAL A 141 9.02 1.25 -7.97
CA VAL A 141 8.62 1.39 -9.38
C VAL A 141 8.40 2.84 -9.78
N GLY A 142 8.82 3.21 -10.99
CA GLY A 142 8.61 4.56 -11.54
C GLY A 142 9.37 5.67 -10.80
N LEU A 143 10.48 5.33 -10.14
CA LEU A 143 11.30 6.28 -9.38
C LEU A 143 12.06 7.19 -10.35
N GLN A 144 11.95 8.51 -10.22
CA GLN A 144 12.64 9.44 -11.14
C GLN A 144 13.85 10.10 -10.50
N THR A 145 15.03 9.99 -11.15
CA THR A 145 16.25 10.72 -10.76
C THR A 145 16.65 11.72 -11.84
N HIS A 146 17.15 12.89 -11.45
CA HIS A 146 17.45 13.95 -12.43
C HIS A 146 18.88 13.90 -13.00
N ALA A 147 19.83 13.19 -12.37
CA ALA A 147 21.23 13.18 -12.80
C ALA A 147 21.99 11.90 -12.39
N GLY A 148 22.74 11.32 -13.34
CA GLY A 148 23.81 10.35 -13.06
C GLY A 148 23.36 8.91 -12.79
N ALA A 149 24.34 7.98 -12.79
CA ALA A 149 24.16 6.53 -12.79
C ALA A 149 23.29 6.04 -11.61
N PRO A 150 22.00 5.69 -11.85
CA PRO A 150 21.06 5.36 -10.78
C PRO A 150 21.43 4.08 -10.02
N GLU A 151 22.35 3.27 -10.56
CA GLU A 151 22.85 2.05 -9.92
C GLU A 151 23.62 2.35 -8.63
N LEU A 152 24.32 3.49 -8.58
CA LEU A 152 25.10 3.88 -7.39
C LEU A 152 24.23 4.48 -6.28
N ASP A 153 23.04 4.97 -6.63
CA ASP A 153 22.11 5.59 -5.69
C ASP A 153 21.28 4.57 -4.92
N VAL A 154 21.40 3.27 -5.23
CA VAL A 154 20.71 2.20 -4.51
C VAL A 154 21.72 1.22 -3.94
N ASP A 155 21.70 1.06 -2.63
CA ASP A 155 22.37 -0.04 -1.93
C ASP A 155 21.31 -1.06 -1.51
N ASN A 156 21.10 -2.06 -2.36
CA ASN A 156 20.11 -3.11 -2.14
C ASN A 156 20.79 -4.41 -1.73
N GLN A 157 20.77 -4.71 -0.43
CA GLN A 157 21.25 -5.97 0.14
C GLN A 157 20.10 -6.92 0.49
N GLY A 158 18.84 -6.47 0.32
CA GLY A 158 17.66 -7.21 0.73
C GLY A 158 17.34 -8.42 -0.16
N GLN A 159 16.53 -9.32 0.38
CA GLN A 159 16.10 -10.54 -0.30
C GLN A 159 14.87 -10.26 -1.15
N GLN A 160 14.89 -10.67 -2.42
CA GLN A 160 13.76 -10.47 -3.34
C GLN A 160 13.29 -9.00 -3.41
N SER A 161 14.26 -8.08 -3.38
CA SER A 161 14.04 -6.65 -3.45
C SER A 161 14.48 -6.13 -4.81
N CYS A 162 13.71 -5.22 -5.42
CA CYS A 162 14.13 -4.58 -6.65
C CYS A 162 13.61 -3.17 -6.84
N PHE A 163 14.30 -2.42 -7.68
CA PHE A 163 13.98 -1.03 -7.98
C PHE A 163 13.95 -0.85 -9.48
N GLU A 164 12.95 -0.13 -9.97
CA GLU A 164 12.87 0.41 -11.32
C GLU A 164 13.04 1.93 -11.22
N ILE A 165 14.19 2.41 -11.68
CA ILE A 165 14.57 3.82 -11.67
C ILE A 165 14.62 4.34 -13.11
N TRP A 166 14.03 5.50 -13.32
CA TRP A 166 13.95 6.21 -14.58
C TRP A 166 14.86 7.43 -14.52
N GLY A 167 15.74 7.57 -15.51
CA GLY A 167 16.54 8.78 -15.69
C GLY A 167 15.71 9.93 -16.26
N SER A 168 16.18 11.17 -16.09
CA SER A 168 15.53 12.38 -16.61
C SER A 168 15.47 12.50 -18.13
N ASN A 169 16.28 11.72 -18.86
CA ASN A 169 16.26 11.71 -20.31
C ASN A 169 15.38 10.54 -20.83
N PRO A 170 14.25 10.83 -21.51
CA PRO A 170 13.35 9.80 -22.04
C PRO A 170 14.05 8.83 -23.01
N ALA A 171 15.10 9.28 -23.69
CA ALA A 171 15.89 8.47 -24.62
C ALA A 171 16.84 7.49 -23.91
N SER A 172 17.08 7.68 -22.60
CA SER A 172 17.91 6.81 -21.76
C SER A 172 17.14 6.30 -20.55
N ASN A 173 15.84 6.02 -20.71
CA ASN A 173 15.02 5.28 -19.75
C ASN A 173 15.57 3.86 -19.57
N ARG A 174 16.75 3.77 -18.96
CA ARG A 174 17.38 2.54 -18.55
C ARG A 174 16.69 2.15 -17.25
N VAL A 175 15.76 1.22 -17.35
CA VAL A 175 15.26 0.49 -16.19
C VAL A 175 16.46 -0.27 -15.62
N VAL A 176 17.13 0.31 -14.63
CA VAL A 176 18.12 -0.43 -13.86
C VAL A 176 17.34 -1.25 -12.86
N LYS A 177 17.23 -2.55 -13.12
CA LYS A 177 16.79 -3.51 -12.11
C LYS A 177 17.97 -3.84 -11.21
N ILE A 178 17.86 -3.47 -9.95
CA ILE A 178 18.88 -3.74 -8.94
C ILE A 178 18.32 -4.78 -7.99
N GLY A 179 18.87 -6.00 -8.03
CA GLY A 179 18.38 -7.14 -7.27
C GLY A 179 17.37 -8.00 -8.03
N ASP A 180 16.99 -9.12 -7.41
CA ASP A 180 15.96 -10.02 -7.93
C ASP A 180 14.59 -9.48 -7.55
N CYS A 181 13.85 -8.94 -8.52
CA CYS A 181 12.46 -8.59 -8.29
C CYS A 181 11.72 -9.82 -7.79
N PRO A 182 10.83 -9.67 -6.79
CA PRO A 182 9.94 -10.76 -6.45
C PRO A 182 9.10 -11.03 -7.70
N THR A 183 9.43 -12.13 -8.38
CA THR A 183 8.60 -12.76 -9.41
C THR A 183 7.35 -13.39 -8.78
N GLN A 184 7.31 -13.43 -7.45
CA GLN A 184 6.28 -14.05 -6.66
C GLN A 184 5.05 -13.18 -6.52
N ASP A 185 3.94 -13.89 -6.61
CA ASP A 185 2.64 -13.37 -6.29
C ASP A 185 2.65 -12.83 -4.86
N HIS A 186 2.06 -11.66 -4.66
CA HIS A 186 1.93 -11.04 -3.35
C HIS A 186 0.47 -10.73 -3.08
N THR A 187 0.07 -10.82 -1.82
CA THR A 187 -1.29 -10.46 -1.41
C THR A 187 -1.29 -9.03 -0.90
N ILE A 188 -2.10 -8.17 -1.51
CA ILE A 188 -2.49 -6.90 -0.88
C ILE A 188 -3.66 -7.17 0.06
N TRP A 189 -3.54 -6.79 1.33
CA TRP A 189 -4.62 -6.87 2.30
C TRP A 189 -5.34 -5.52 2.38
N ILE A 190 -6.64 -5.53 2.16
CA ILE A 190 -7.51 -4.36 2.14
C ILE A 190 -8.51 -4.50 3.27
N GLY A 191 -8.59 -3.46 4.11
CA GLY A 191 -9.58 -3.38 5.17
C GLY A 191 -11.00 -3.27 4.59
N PRO A 192 -12.00 -3.96 5.18
CA PRO A 192 -13.35 -3.97 4.63
C PRO A 192 -14.13 -2.68 4.95
N LEU A 193 -13.52 -1.71 5.63
CA LEU A 193 -14.17 -0.46 6.04
C LEU A 193 -14.61 0.44 4.88
N ASN A 194 -14.08 0.20 3.68
CA ASN A 194 -14.41 0.96 2.47
C ASN A 194 -15.50 0.29 1.61
N PHE A 195 -16.11 -0.81 2.08
CA PHE A 195 -17.28 -1.36 1.40
C PHE A 195 -18.44 -0.34 1.45
N VAL A 196 -19.12 -0.22 0.32
CA VAL A 196 -20.34 0.58 0.17
C VAL A 196 -21.49 -0.32 -0.25
N VAL A 197 -22.71 0.04 0.14
CA VAL A 197 -23.91 -0.56 -0.44
C VAL A 197 -23.99 -0.16 -1.91
N SER A 198 -24.26 -1.11 -2.80
CA SER A 198 -24.40 -0.83 -4.23
C SER A 198 -25.75 -0.20 -4.52
N GLU A 199 -25.82 1.13 -4.42
CA GLU A 199 -27.04 1.91 -4.71
C GLU A 199 -27.61 1.58 -6.10
N GLY A 200 -28.93 1.40 -6.17
CA GLY A 200 -29.61 0.99 -7.40
C GLY A 200 -29.65 -0.53 -7.65
N ALA A 201 -28.88 -1.34 -6.93
CA ALA A 201 -29.02 -2.80 -6.99
C ALA A 201 -30.25 -3.29 -6.20
N PRO A 202 -30.92 -4.39 -6.58
CA PRO A 202 -32.09 -4.88 -5.85
C PRO A 202 -31.87 -5.02 -4.33
N GLY A 203 -32.77 -4.46 -3.53
CA GLY A 203 -32.70 -4.57 -2.06
C GLY A 203 -31.67 -3.66 -1.38
N TRP A 204 -30.99 -2.76 -2.10
CA TRP A 204 -29.99 -1.83 -1.53
C TRP A 204 -30.52 -1.00 -0.35
N GLU A 205 -31.78 -0.55 -0.41
CA GLU A 205 -32.42 0.27 0.63
C GLU A 205 -32.56 -0.45 1.98
N THR A 206 -32.50 -1.78 1.97
CA THR A 206 -32.67 -2.62 3.16
C THR A 206 -31.34 -3.05 3.76
N LEU A 207 -30.24 -2.88 3.02
CA LEU A 207 -28.89 -3.21 3.47
C LEU A 207 -28.33 -2.11 4.36
N SER A 208 -27.58 -2.51 5.38
CA SER A 208 -26.75 -1.58 6.15
C SER A 208 -25.40 -2.19 6.48
N ILE A 209 -24.38 -1.35 6.48
CA ILE A 209 -23.02 -1.69 6.89
C ILE A 209 -22.71 -0.91 8.16
N ARG A 210 -22.20 -1.60 9.18
CA ARG A 210 -21.76 -1.00 10.45
C ARG A 210 -20.40 -1.55 10.85
N ARG A 211 -19.73 -0.91 11.80
CA ARG A 211 -18.55 -1.49 12.45
C ARG A 211 -18.95 -2.78 13.15
N GLY A 212 -18.16 -3.83 12.96
CA GLY A 212 -18.29 -5.09 13.68
C GLY A 212 -17.75 -5.01 15.10
N PHE A 213 -17.71 -6.15 15.80
CA PHE A 213 -17.34 -6.21 17.22
C PHE A 213 -15.84 -5.98 17.48
N SER A 214 -14.97 -6.24 16.51
CA SER A 214 -13.51 -6.18 16.69
C SER A 214 -12.77 -5.55 15.51
N GLY A 215 -11.76 -4.74 15.83
CA GLY A 215 -10.75 -4.22 14.90
C GLY A 215 -11.33 -3.55 13.65
N ASN A 216 -10.91 -4.05 12.49
CA ASN A 216 -11.28 -3.55 11.16
C ASN A 216 -12.50 -4.27 10.55
N THR A 217 -13.21 -5.09 11.33
CA THR A 217 -14.36 -5.86 10.85
C THR A 217 -15.56 -4.96 10.54
N ILE A 218 -16.27 -5.24 9.44
CA ILE A 218 -17.62 -4.69 9.20
C ILE A 218 -18.67 -5.76 9.45
N ARG A 219 -19.85 -5.32 9.87
CA ARG A 219 -21.07 -6.12 9.96
C ARG A 219 -22.06 -5.66 8.92
N VAL A 220 -22.54 -6.59 8.11
CA VAL A 220 -23.55 -6.35 7.08
C VAL A 220 -24.85 -7.00 7.51
N MET A 221 -25.93 -6.24 7.43
CA MET A 221 -27.27 -6.64 7.87
C MET A 221 -28.30 -6.23 6.82
N SER A 222 -29.45 -6.90 6.83
CA SER A 222 -30.60 -6.53 6.00
C SER A 222 -31.87 -6.46 6.84
N THR A 223 -32.71 -5.44 6.64
CA THR A 223 -34.02 -5.35 7.31
C THR A 223 -35.10 -6.22 6.67
N VAL A 224 -34.85 -6.72 5.46
CA VAL A 224 -35.78 -7.57 4.70
C VAL A 224 -35.02 -8.79 4.17
N PRO A 225 -35.55 -10.01 4.36
CA PRO A 225 -34.98 -11.21 3.75
C PRO A 225 -34.88 -11.13 2.22
N GLY A 226 -33.99 -11.94 1.65
CA GLY A 226 -33.85 -12.12 0.23
C GLY A 226 -32.41 -12.03 -0.27
N ASP A 227 -32.28 -12.34 -1.54
CA ASP A 227 -31.04 -12.39 -2.30
C ASP A 227 -30.82 -11.08 -3.08
N LEU A 228 -29.77 -11.05 -3.91
CA LEU A 228 -29.37 -9.95 -4.80
C LEU A 228 -28.99 -8.67 -4.07
N LYS A 229 -28.59 -8.79 -2.79
CA LYS A 229 -28.11 -7.69 -1.97
C LYS A 229 -26.62 -7.54 -2.18
N TRP A 230 -26.19 -6.41 -2.71
CA TRP A 230 -24.79 -6.19 -3.11
C TRP A 230 -24.11 -5.13 -2.25
N ILE A 231 -22.90 -5.45 -1.83
CA ILE A 231 -21.92 -4.47 -1.37
C ILE A 231 -20.73 -4.49 -2.32
N SER A 232 -20.06 -3.35 -2.48
CA SER A 232 -18.96 -3.18 -3.41
C SER A 232 -17.77 -2.46 -2.77
N LEU A 233 -16.56 -2.83 -3.20
CA LEU A 233 -15.29 -2.29 -2.76
C LEU A 233 -14.41 -2.03 -3.99
N PRO A 234 -14.08 -0.76 -4.29
CA PRO A 234 -13.06 -0.44 -5.28
C PRO A 234 -11.70 -1.01 -4.87
N LEU A 235 -11.04 -1.73 -5.79
CA LEU A 235 -9.75 -2.34 -5.53
C LEU A 235 -8.62 -1.50 -6.14
N PRO A 236 -7.61 -1.07 -5.35
CA PRO A 236 -6.48 -0.28 -5.83
C PRO A 236 -5.43 -1.18 -6.52
N ILE A 237 -5.78 -1.75 -7.68
CA ILE A 237 -4.91 -2.70 -8.39
C ILE A 237 -4.00 -1.97 -9.39
N PRO A 238 -2.67 -2.16 -9.34
CA PRO A 238 -1.76 -1.66 -10.36
C PRO A 238 -2.03 -2.29 -11.74
N THR A 239 -2.03 -1.48 -12.80
CA THR A 239 -2.37 -1.90 -14.17
C THR A 239 -1.38 -2.88 -14.81
N ASN A 240 -0.17 -3.00 -14.26
CA ASN A 240 0.86 -3.92 -14.76
C ASN A 240 0.77 -5.33 -14.17
N LEU A 241 -0.04 -5.53 -13.12
CA LEU A 241 -0.19 -6.80 -12.42
C LEU A 241 -1.46 -7.54 -12.83
N LYS A 242 -1.47 -8.85 -12.61
CA LYS A 242 -2.62 -9.73 -12.81
C LYS A 242 -3.24 -10.09 -11.48
N ILE A 243 -4.56 -10.00 -11.39
CA ILE A 243 -5.33 -10.56 -10.29
C ILE A 243 -5.40 -12.07 -10.49
N LYS A 244 -4.84 -12.81 -9.54
CA LYS A 244 -4.84 -14.27 -9.54
C LYS A 244 -5.90 -14.85 -8.61
N LYS A 245 -6.18 -14.16 -7.51
CA LYS A 245 -7.04 -14.65 -6.43
C LYS A 245 -7.63 -13.49 -5.63
N VAL A 246 -8.87 -13.66 -5.17
CA VAL A 246 -9.48 -12.81 -4.15
C VAL A 246 -9.78 -13.68 -2.94
N THR A 247 -9.24 -13.31 -1.78
CA THR A 247 -9.51 -13.95 -0.50
C THR A 247 -10.52 -13.10 0.27
N VAL A 248 -11.62 -13.70 0.71
CA VAL A 248 -12.65 -13.05 1.53
C VAL A 248 -12.64 -13.71 2.91
N CYS A 249 -12.28 -12.95 3.94
CA CYS A 249 -12.32 -13.45 5.32
C CYS A 249 -13.60 -12.99 6.02
N TYR A 250 -14.43 -13.94 6.45
CA TYR A 250 -15.81 -13.70 6.86
C TYR A 250 -16.30 -14.69 7.93
N GLU A 251 -17.46 -14.37 8.49
CA GLU A 251 -18.28 -15.20 9.36
C GLU A 251 -19.77 -14.86 9.11
N VAL A 252 -20.66 -15.85 9.16
CA VAL A 252 -22.12 -15.64 9.01
C VAL A 252 -22.87 -16.08 10.27
N SER A 253 -23.96 -15.39 10.61
CA SER A 253 -24.76 -15.72 11.79
C SER A 253 -25.58 -17.00 11.65
N ASP A 254 -26.16 -17.25 10.47
CA ASP A 254 -26.95 -18.44 10.15
C ASP A 254 -26.57 -18.97 8.76
N PRO A 255 -25.89 -20.12 8.66
CA PRO A 255 -25.35 -20.62 7.41
C PRO A 255 -26.40 -21.27 6.50
N LEU A 256 -27.60 -21.57 7.05
CA LEU A 256 -28.67 -22.22 6.31
C LEU A 256 -29.44 -21.21 5.45
N SER A 257 -29.52 -19.98 5.91
CA SER A 257 -30.41 -18.97 5.35
C SER A 257 -29.70 -17.65 4.99
N SER A 258 -28.54 -17.36 5.57
CA SER A 258 -27.78 -16.12 5.35
C SER A 258 -26.31 -16.36 4.98
N PHE A 259 -25.90 -15.91 3.80
CA PHE A 259 -24.56 -16.18 3.26
C PHE A 259 -24.15 -15.22 2.15
N ILE A 260 -22.85 -15.16 1.87
CA ILE A 260 -22.36 -14.52 0.63
C ILE A 260 -22.55 -15.55 -0.49
N SER A 261 -23.40 -15.24 -1.46
CA SER A 261 -23.74 -16.14 -2.58
C SER A 261 -22.86 -15.93 -3.80
N GLN A 262 -22.03 -14.88 -3.81
CA GLN A 262 -21.22 -14.55 -4.97
C GLN A 262 -20.02 -13.65 -4.65
N VAL A 263 -18.87 -13.95 -5.24
CA VAL A 263 -17.69 -13.08 -5.30
C VAL A 263 -17.46 -12.66 -6.74
N ARG A 264 -17.62 -11.37 -7.04
CA ARG A 264 -17.57 -10.83 -8.40
C ARG A 264 -16.53 -9.75 -8.54
N LEU A 265 -15.78 -9.76 -9.65
CA LEU A 265 -15.01 -8.60 -10.09
C LEU A 265 -15.65 -8.00 -11.34
N SER A 266 -15.79 -6.69 -11.33
CA SER A 266 -16.18 -5.91 -12.50
C SER A 266 -15.10 -4.91 -12.85
N GLU A 267 -14.93 -4.65 -14.15
CA GLU A 267 -13.99 -3.69 -14.70
C GLU A 267 -14.74 -2.55 -15.38
N GLU A 268 -14.45 -1.32 -14.96
CA GLU A 268 -14.94 -0.10 -15.60
C GLU A 268 -13.77 0.61 -16.29
N LYS A 269 -13.87 0.74 -17.62
CA LYS A 269 -12.90 1.50 -18.43
C LYS A 269 -13.40 2.92 -18.70
N GLU A 270 -14.69 3.03 -18.97
CA GLU A 270 -15.38 4.27 -19.28
C GLU A 270 -16.76 4.24 -18.59
N PRO A 271 -17.08 5.25 -17.75
CA PRO A 271 -18.40 5.36 -17.16
C PRO A 271 -19.50 5.51 -18.23
N PRO A 272 -20.71 4.97 -18.00
CA PRO A 272 -21.17 4.29 -16.78
C PRO A 272 -21.13 2.76 -16.90
N THR A 273 -20.30 2.20 -17.78
CA THR A 273 -20.35 0.77 -18.12
C THR A 273 -19.25 -0.03 -17.44
N ALA A 274 -19.65 -0.97 -16.60
CA ALA A 274 -18.77 -1.97 -16.01
C ALA A 274 -19.01 -3.36 -16.64
N THR A 275 -17.94 -4.09 -16.94
CA THR A 275 -17.99 -5.45 -17.47
C THR A 275 -17.62 -6.44 -16.37
N VAL A 276 -18.39 -7.51 -16.18
CA VAL A 276 -18.02 -8.59 -15.26
C VAL A 276 -16.85 -9.37 -15.84
N VAL A 277 -15.74 -9.42 -15.10
CA VAL A 277 -14.47 -10.05 -15.53
C VAL A 277 -14.13 -11.30 -14.71
N HIS A 278 -14.77 -11.47 -13.56
CA HIS A 278 -14.70 -12.67 -12.73
C HIS A 278 -16.00 -12.85 -11.97
N ASP A 279 -16.50 -14.08 -11.87
CA ASP A 279 -17.75 -14.37 -11.21
C ASP A 279 -17.73 -15.77 -10.57
N ASP A 280 -17.59 -15.82 -9.25
CA ASP A 280 -17.57 -17.06 -8.48
C ASP A 280 -18.89 -17.21 -7.70
N PRO A 281 -19.74 -18.20 -8.06
CA PRO A 281 -21.06 -18.38 -7.47
C PRO A 281 -21.05 -19.28 -6.22
N THR A 282 -19.90 -19.53 -5.62
CA THR A 282 -19.79 -20.41 -4.44
C THR A 282 -20.40 -19.76 -3.21
N ASP A 283 -21.37 -20.44 -2.60
CA ASP A 283 -21.98 -20.01 -1.35
C ASP A 283 -21.00 -20.10 -0.17
N LEU A 284 -20.80 -18.98 0.52
CA LEU A 284 -19.90 -18.83 1.65
C LEU A 284 -20.70 -18.86 2.97
N LYS A 285 -20.77 -20.04 3.59
CA LYS A 285 -21.71 -20.40 4.67
C LYS A 285 -21.04 -20.70 6.01
N MET A 286 -19.82 -20.23 6.26
CA MET A 286 -19.13 -20.58 7.51
C MET A 286 -19.52 -19.69 8.69
N THR A 287 -19.94 -20.31 9.79
CA THR A 287 -20.35 -19.63 11.05
C THR A 287 -19.22 -19.38 12.03
N GLY A 288 -18.00 -19.76 11.69
CA GLY A 288 -16.81 -19.39 12.43
C GLY A 288 -15.88 -18.58 11.53
N PRO A 289 -14.96 -17.79 12.10
CA PRO A 289 -14.01 -17.00 11.33
C PRO A 289 -13.24 -17.88 10.34
N THR A 290 -13.37 -17.57 9.06
CA THR A 290 -12.69 -18.30 7.98
C THR A 290 -12.27 -17.37 6.86
N CYS A 291 -11.48 -17.88 5.93
CA CYS A 291 -11.21 -17.20 4.67
C CYS A 291 -11.51 -18.14 3.50
N TYR A 292 -12.25 -17.63 2.52
CA TYR A 292 -12.50 -18.30 1.26
C TYR A 292 -11.65 -17.68 0.14
N GLU A 293 -11.15 -18.53 -0.75
CA GLU A 293 -10.30 -18.11 -1.86
C GLU A 293 -11.02 -18.29 -3.20
N SER A 294 -11.41 -17.18 -3.80
CA SER A 294 -11.96 -17.14 -5.16
C SER A 294 -10.82 -17.05 -6.18
N ILE A 295 -10.63 -18.13 -6.96
CA ILE A 295 -9.55 -18.22 -7.96
C ILE A 295 -9.94 -17.47 -9.23
N VAL A 296 -9.26 -16.35 -9.50
CA VAL A 296 -9.49 -15.50 -10.68
C VAL A 296 -8.66 -15.98 -11.89
N GLY A 297 -7.53 -16.63 -11.63
CA GLY A 297 -6.61 -17.11 -12.65
C GLY A 297 -5.51 -16.11 -12.95
N SER A 298 -5.73 -15.16 -13.86
CA SER A 298 -4.69 -14.23 -14.34
C SER A 298 -5.27 -13.00 -15.06
N LEU A 299 -6.30 -12.39 -14.48
CA LEU A 299 -6.94 -11.20 -15.04
C LEU A 299 -5.98 -10.00 -14.98
N ARG A 300 -5.62 -9.41 -16.12
CA ARG A 300 -4.87 -8.14 -16.17
C ARG A 300 -5.85 -6.97 -16.31
N PRO A 301 -6.01 -6.11 -15.29
CA PRO A 301 -6.86 -4.93 -15.39
C PRO A 301 -6.36 -3.96 -16.47
N GLN A 302 -7.30 -3.50 -17.28
CA GLN A 302 -7.20 -2.41 -18.24
C GLN A 302 -8.00 -1.17 -17.77
N GLY A 303 -8.82 -1.31 -16.73
CA GLY A 303 -9.59 -0.23 -16.10
C GLY A 303 -9.63 -0.35 -14.58
N ALA A 304 -10.56 0.37 -13.96
CA ALA A 304 -10.80 0.29 -12.51
C ALA A 304 -11.51 -1.03 -12.17
N ILE A 305 -11.04 -1.71 -11.13
CA ILE A 305 -11.64 -2.98 -10.66
C ILE A 305 -12.46 -2.75 -9.41
N THR A 306 -13.68 -3.28 -9.40
CA THR A 306 -14.56 -3.31 -8.24
C THR A 306 -14.83 -4.75 -7.84
N LEU A 307 -14.57 -5.07 -6.58
CA LEU A 307 -15.04 -6.29 -5.93
C LEU A 307 -16.46 -6.09 -5.46
N SER A 308 -17.37 -6.99 -5.83
CA SER A 308 -18.74 -7.00 -5.35
C SER A 308 -19.06 -8.34 -4.70
N LEU A 309 -19.69 -8.29 -3.52
CA LEU A 309 -20.17 -9.46 -2.80
C LEU A 309 -21.70 -9.46 -2.87
N ARG A 310 -22.29 -10.52 -3.41
CA ARG A 310 -23.73 -10.74 -3.36
C ARG A 310 -24.06 -11.50 -2.10
N MET A 311 -25.11 -11.09 -1.43
CA MET A 311 -25.55 -11.65 -0.17
C MET A 311 -27.00 -12.08 -0.26
N ASN A 312 -27.28 -13.18 0.43
CA ASN A 312 -28.62 -13.63 0.74
C ASN A 312 -28.82 -13.52 2.25
N PHE A 313 -29.98 -13.01 2.68
CA PHE A 313 -30.37 -12.95 4.08
C PHE A 313 -31.69 -13.70 4.28
N GLY A 314 -31.73 -14.64 5.22
CA GLY A 314 -32.92 -15.41 5.56
C GLY A 314 -33.83 -14.70 6.56
N ASP A 315 -33.22 -14.02 7.54
CA ASP A 315 -33.92 -13.27 8.59
C ASP A 315 -33.32 -11.87 8.80
N ALA A 316 -34.11 -10.93 9.35
CA ALA A 316 -33.65 -9.58 9.63
C ALA A 316 -32.70 -9.47 10.85
N SER A 317 -32.65 -10.51 11.67
CA SER A 317 -31.69 -10.64 12.78
C SER A 317 -30.33 -11.19 12.35
N ASP A 318 -30.23 -11.71 11.12
CA ASP A 318 -29.00 -12.26 10.59
C ASP A 318 -27.99 -11.17 10.20
N HIS A 319 -26.72 -11.56 10.23
CA HIS A 319 -25.61 -10.72 9.83
C HIS A 319 -24.49 -11.52 9.19
N ILE A 320 -23.70 -10.82 8.38
CA ILE A 320 -22.47 -11.31 7.78
C ILE A 320 -21.35 -10.35 8.22
N ASP A 321 -20.36 -10.88 8.93
CA ASP A 321 -19.19 -10.15 9.34
C ASP A 321 -18.06 -10.38 8.33
N ILE A 322 -17.39 -9.30 7.92
CA ILE A 322 -16.25 -9.35 7.00
C ILE A 322 -15.06 -8.70 7.69
N GLY A 323 -13.98 -9.48 7.86
CA GLY A 323 -12.78 -9.06 8.58
C GLY A 323 -11.66 -8.51 7.70
N ALA A 324 -11.47 -9.09 6.51
CA ALA A 324 -10.40 -8.70 5.59
C ALA A 324 -10.66 -9.15 4.15
N ILE A 325 -10.12 -8.40 3.19
CA ILE A 325 -10.06 -8.78 1.78
C ILE A 325 -8.59 -8.90 1.39
N GLY A 326 -8.18 -10.06 0.88
CA GLY A 326 -6.87 -10.26 0.28
C GLY A 326 -6.98 -10.29 -1.24
N VAL A 327 -6.05 -9.66 -1.96
CA VAL A 327 -5.97 -9.79 -3.42
C VAL A 327 -4.58 -10.25 -3.79
N LEU A 328 -4.47 -11.47 -4.32
CA LEU A 328 -3.21 -12.02 -4.81
C LEU A 328 -2.92 -11.45 -6.20
N LEU A 329 -1.83 -10.71 -6.31
CA LEU A 329 -1.36 -10.08 -7.52
C LEU A 329 -0.06 -10.70 -7.98
N GLY A 330 0.04 -10.99 -9.27
CA GLY A 330 1.21 -11.61 -9.89
C GLY A 330 1.56 -11.00 -11.24
N SER A 331 2.69 -11.43 -11.81
CA SER A 331 3.15 -11.02 -13.15
C SER A 331 2.41 -11.73 -14.30
#